data_AF-A0A7R9YTH4-F1
#
_entry.id   AF-A0A7R9YTH4-F1
#
_cell.length_a   1.000
_cell.length_b   1.000
_cell.length_c   1.000
_cell.angle_alpha   90.00
_cell.angle_beta   90.00
_cell.angle_gamma   90.00
#
_symmetry.space_group_name_H-M   'P 1'
#
loop_
_entity.id
_entity.type
_entity.pdbx_description
1 polymer ?
#
loop_
_entity_poly.entity_id
_entity_poly.type
_entity_poly.pdbx_seq_one_letter_code
_entity_poly.pdbx_strand_id
1 'polypeptide(L)'
;PGQVKQALMVMVQQNYCAAYLHKEDEGVKNARQPYSLYEPRIDRMLHILRYPRFLLHIKEEMDEEAERIVEILLQMGRLTLPQLVAAVAGRVGMEPAEVSEKVRSVFMSLVQSRYIERAPPCTLPPPARLPHPASVKGRKSAAAKAGSAA
;
A
#
# COMPACT_ATOMS: atom_id res chain seq x y z
N PRO A 1 0.39 6.49 -23.40
CA PRO A 1 1.19 5.76 -22.40
C PRO A 1 1.66 6.60 -21.18
N GLY A 2 2.15 7.82 -21.37
CA GLY A 2 2.69 8.66 -20.28
C GLY A 2 1.69 8.98 -19.16
N GLN A 3 0.46 9.36 -19.51
CA GLN A 3 -0.60 9.67 -18.55
C GLN A 3 -0.97 8.47 -17.66
N VAL A 4 -1.04 7.26 -18.23
CA VAL A 4 -1.34 6.03 -17.47
C VAL A 4 -0.24 5.75 -16.46
N LYS A 5 1.03 5.91 -16.84
CA LYS A 5 2.17 5.73 -15.93
C LYS A 5 2.13 6.75 -14.79
N GLN A 6 1.82 8.02 -15.09
CA GLN A 6 1.67 9.06 -14.07
C GLN A 6 0.52 8.76 -13.11
N ALA A 7 -0.64 8.37 -13.63
CA ALA A 7 -1.79 8.00 -12.80
C ALA A 7 -1.48 6.81 -11.88
N LEU A 8 -0.85 5.75 -12.40
CA LEU A 8 -0.41 4.60 -11.60
C LEU A 8 0.60 5.00 -10.52
N MET A 9 1.54 5.88 -10.85
CA MET A 9 2.53 6.37 -9.89
C MET A 9 1.85 7.08 -8.70
N VAL A 10 0.86 7.93 -8.96
CA VAL A 10 0.08 8.62 -7.92
C VAL A 10 -0.75 7.61 -7.12
N MET A 11 -1.41 6.66 -7.76
CA MET A 11 -2.23 5.66 -7.07
C MET A 11 -1.39 4.73 -6.17
N VAL A 12 -0.19 4.34 -6.60
CA VAL A 12 0.73 3.55 -5.78
C VAL A 12 1.26 4.38 -4.61
N GLN A 13 1.61 5.66 -4.85
CA GLN A 13 2.07 6.59 -3.81
C GLN A 13 1.06 6.73 -2.67
N GLN A 14 -0.24 6.79 -3.00
CA GLN A 14 -1.33 6.94 -2.03
C GLN A 14 -1.87 5.60 -1.48
N ASN A 15 -1.24 4.47 -1.82
CA ASN A 15 -1.70 3.12 -1.45
C ASN A 15 -3.09 2.75 -1.96
N TYR A 16 -3.60 3.43 -2.99
CA TYR A 16 -4.85 3.07 -3.68
C TYR A 16 -4.65 1.96 -4.71
N CYS A 17 -3.40 1.71 -5.12
CA CYS A 17 -3.05 0.61 -5.98
C CYS A 17 -1.89 -0.19 -5.34
N ALA A 18 -2.07 -1.50 -5.21
CA ALA A 18 -0.98 -2.40 -4.93
C ALA A 18 -0.22 -2.69 -6.23
N ALA A 19 1.10 -2.76 -6.14
CA ALA A 19 1.97 -3.14 -7.24
C ALA A 19 2.73 -4.41 -6.85
N TYR A 20 2.74 -5.38 -7.75
CA TYR A 20 3.38 -6.67 -7.57
C TYR A 20 4.34 -6.92 -8.72
N LEU A 21 5.44 -7.61 -8.42
CA LEU A 21 6.39 -8.05 -9.43
C LEU A 21 6.15 -9.54 -9.70
N HIS A 22 5.63 -9.85 -10.88
CA HIS A 22 5.50 -11.22 -11.32
C HIS A 22 6.80 -11.66 -11.96
N LYS A 23 7.43 -12.69 -11.40
CA LYS A 23 8.57 -13.41 -11.96
C LYS A 23 8.14 -14.85 -12.17
N GLU A 24 8.41 -15.40 -13.34
CA GLU A 24 8.29 -16.85 -13.55
C GLU A 24 9.47 -17.57 -12.88
N ASP A 25 9.26 -18.82 -12.47
CA ASP A 25 10.28 -19.61 -11.78
C ASP A 25 11.50 -19.87 -12.68
N GLU A 26 12.69 -19.80 -12.08
CA GLU A 26 13.94 -20.10 -12.77
C GLU A 26 13.93 -21.58 -13.22
N GLY A 27 13.95 -21.82 -14.54
CA GLY A 27 13.98 -23.18 -15.12
C GLY A 27 12.85 -23.51 -16.10
N VAL A 28 11.86 -22.64 -16.28
CA VAL A 28 10.80 -22.82 -17.29
C VAL A 28 11.34 -22.52 -18.70
N LYS A 29 11.26 -23.49 -19.62
CA LYS A 29 11.54 -23.26 -21.04
C LYS A 29 10.53 -22.23 -21.59
N ASN A 30 11.03 -21.13 -22.16
CA ASN A 30 10.25 -19.96 -22.60
C ASN A 30 9.68 -19.08 -21.48
N ALA A 31 10.47 -18.85 -20.42
CA ALA A 31 10.07 -17.94 -19.34
C ALA A 31 9.70 -16.54 -19.87
N ARG A 32 8.52 -16.03 -19.50
CA ARG A 32 8.11 -14.66 -19.82
C ARG A 32 8.97 -13.66 -19.09
N GLN A 33 9.19 -12.52 -19.72
CA GLN A 33 9.85 -11.40 -19.04
C GLN A 33 9.05 -10.96 -17.81
N PRO A 34 9.74 -10.59 -16.72
CA PRO A 34 9.07 -10.13 -15.52
C PRO A 34 8.23 -8.89 -15.82
N TYR A 35 7.01 -8.87 -15.30
CA TYR A 35 6.09 -7.74 -15.50
C TYR A 35 5.44 -7.33 -14.18
N SER A 36 5.01 -6.07 -14.12
CA SER A 36 4.33 -5.52 -12.96
C SER A 36 2.83 -5.72 -13.08
N LEU A 37 2.21 -6.25 -12.02
CA LEU A 37 0.77 -6.34 -11.88
C LEU A 37 0.28 -5.24 -10.93
N TYR A 38 -0.74 -4.50 -11.37
CA TYR A 38 -1.34 -3.42 -10.59
C TYR A 38 -2.76 -3.81 -10.18
N GLU A 39 -3.04 -3.76 -8.88
CA GLU A 39 -4.36 -4.12 -8.33
C GLU A 39 -4.95 -2.93 -7.53
N PRO A 40 -6.14 -2.43 -7.91
CA PRO A 40 -6.78 -1.35 -7.18
C PRO A 40 -7.34 -1.82 -5.83
N ARG A 41 -7.15 -1.01 -4.80
CA ARG A 41 -7.60 -1.22 -3.42
C ARG A 41 -8.76 -0.27 -3.13
N ILE A 42 -9.95 -0.64 -3.60
CA ILE A 42 -11.16 0.21 -3.52
C ILE A 42 -11.56 0.47 -2.07
N ASP A 43 -11.38 -0.51 -1.19
CA ASP A 43 -11.54 -0.40 0.25
C ASP A 43 -10.74 0.78 0.82
N ARG A 44 -9.49 0.94 0.38
CA ARG A 44 -8.63 2.03 0.83
C ARG A 44 -9.09 3.39 0.29
N MET A 45 -9.61 3.44 -0.93
CA MET A 45 -10.17 4.67 -1.50
C MET A 45 -11.41 5.12 -0.71
N LEU A 46 -12.27 4.19 -0.31
CA LEU A 46 -13.47 4.50 0.49
C LEU A 46 -13.13 5.02 1.89
N HIS A 47 -11.97 4.62 2.45
CA HIS A 47 -11.51 5.13 3.74
C HIS A 47 -11.17 6.63 3.75
N ILE A 48 -10.99 7.27 2.60
CA ILE A 48 -10.83 8.74 2.50
C ILE A 48 -11.99 9.47 3.19
N LEU A 49 -13.21 8.94 3.04
CA LEU A 49 -14.42 9.50 3.67
C LEU A 49 -14.39 9.43 5.20
N ARG A 50 -13.54 8.56 5.76
CA ARG A 50 -13.39 8.36 7.21
C ARG A 50 -12.21 9.11 7.81
N TYR A 51 -11.36 9.75 6.99
CA TYR A 51 -10.19 10.48 7.47
C TYR A 51 -10.51 11.48 8.59
N PRO A 52 -11.58 12.31 8.50
CA PRO A 52 -11.88 13.26 9.57
C PRO A 52 -12.11 12.60 10.93
N ARG A 53 -12.81 11.45 10.93
CA ARG A 53 -13.10 10.70 12.16
C ARG A 53 -11.85 10.02 12.73
N PHE A 54 -10.97 9.51 11.86
CA PHE A 54 -9.70 8.92 12.31
C PHE A 54 -8.77 9.97 12.93
N LEU A 55 -8.68 11.16 12.32
CA LEU A 55 -7.86 12.25 12.83
C LEU A 55 -8.38 12.75 14.19
N LEU A 56 -9.70 12.92 14.32
CA LEU A 56 -10.31 13.29 15.59
C LEU A 56 -9.97 12.28 16.70
N HIS A 57 -10.08 10.99 16.40
CA HIS A 57 -9.77 9.94 17.38
C HIS A 57 -8.30 9.95 17.81
N ILE A 58 -7.36 10.16 16.89
CA ILE A 58 -5.93 10.26 17.21
C ILE A 58 -5.64 11.50 18.04
N LYS A 59 -6.30 12.63 17.76
CA LYS A 59 -6.21 13.84 18.56
C LYS A 59 -6.65 13.62 20.00
N GLU A 60 -7.75 12.88 20.19
CA GLU A 60 -8.33 12.58 21.50
C GLU A 60 -7.48 11.60 22.32
N GLU A 61 -6.91 10.56 21.69
CA GLU A 61 -6.14 9.53 22.41
C GLU A 61 -4.67 9.85 22.60
N MET A 62 -4.06 10.56 21.66
CA MET A 62 -2.63 10.84 21.68
C MET A 62 -2.37 12.31 21.94
N ASP A 63 -2.49 13.16 20.91
CA ASP A 63 -2.31 14.62 20.97
C ASP A 63 -2.49 15.22 19.56
N GLU A 64 -2.56 16.56 19.48
CA GLU A 64 -2.65 17.31 18.23
C GLU A 64 -1.41 17.12 17.31
N GLU A 65 -0.25 16.85 17.87
CA GLU A 65 0.97 16.60 17.10
C GLU A 65 0.92 15.25 16.37
N ALA A 66 0.37 14.24 17.05
CA ALA A 66 0.15 12.91 16.49
C ALA A 66 -0.89 12.99 15.36
N GLU A 67 -1.99 13.73 15.58
CA GLU A 67 -2.99 14.04 14.56
C GLU A 67 -2.32 14.64 13.31
N ARG A 68 -1.50 15.69 13.49
CA ARG A 68 -0.85 16.40 12.37
C ARG A 68 0.11 15.52 11.58
N ILE A 69 0.88 14.66 12.25
CA ILE A 69 1.76 13.69 11.58
C ILE A 69 0.94 12.72 10.73
N VAL A 70 -0.15 12.18 11.28
CA VAL A 70 -1.01 11.23 10.55
C VAL A 70 -1.74 11.93 9.40
N GLU A 71 -2.19 13.18 9.58
CA GLU A 71 -2.80 13.98 8.52
C GLU A 71 -1.86 14.13 7.32
N ILE A 72 -0.59 14.46 7.56
CA ILE A 72 0.43 14.59 6.51
C ILE A 72 0.65 13.25 5.80
N LEU A 73 0.72 12.14 6.54
CA LEU A 73 0.85 10.80 5.96
C LEU A 73 -0.37 10.42 5.11
N LEU A 74 -1.58 10.78 5.52
CA LEU A 74 -2.81 10.51 4.76
C LEU A 74 -2.90 11.34 3.47
N GLN A 75 -2.35 12.55 3.46
CA GLN A 75 -2.37 13.44 2.29
C GLN A 75 -1.24 13.15 1.30
N MET A 76 -0.04 12.84 1.78
CA MET A 76 1.13 12.59 0.92
C MET A 76 1.33 11.10 0.60
N GLY A 77 0.72 10.20 1.38
CA GLY A 77 0.84 8.77 1.24
C GLY A 77 2.16 8.25 1.80
N ARG A 78 2.96 7.57 0.96
CA ARG A 78 4.23 6.96 1.36
C ARG A 78 5.33 8.01 1.55
N LEU A 79 5.77 8.22 2.79
CA LEU A 79 6.90 9.08 3.10
C LEU A 79 8.01 8.31 3.80
N THR A 80 9.25 8.74 3.55
CA THR A 80 10.38 8.42 4.42
C THR A 80 10.37 9.36 5.63
N LEU A 81 10.99 8.95 6.74
CA LEU A 81 11.04 9.78 7.95
C LEU A 81 11.65 11.18 7.70
N PRO A 82 12.74 11.37 6.92
CA PRO A 82 13.25 12.71 6.61
C PRO A 82 12.25 13.56 5.82
N GLN A 83 11.51 12.97 4.87
CA GLN A 83 10.46 13.68 4.12
C GLN A 83 9.30 14.08 5.02
N LEU A 84 8.94 13.23 5.98
CA LEU A 84 7.92 13.54 6.98
C LEU A 84 8.34 14.72 7.86
N VAL A 85 9.58 14.72 8.37
CA VAL A 85 10.12 15.84 9.16
C VAL A 85 10.10 17.14 8.35
N ALA A 86 10.54 17.11 7.09
CA ALA A 86 10.50 18.27 6.21
C ALA A 86 9.06 18.76 5.95
N ALA A 87 8.10 17.84 5.78
CA ALA A 87 6.70 18.19 5.59
C ALA A 87 6.07 18.82 6.85
N VAL A 88 6.40 18.31 8.04
CA VAL A 88 5.95 18.90 9.31
C VAL A 88 6.59 20.27 9.53
N ALA A 89 7.89 20.40 9.28
CA ALA A 89 8.62 21.66 9.39
C ALA A 89 8.03 22.75 8.48
N GLY A 90 7.78 22.43 7.21
CA GLY A 90 7.12 23.34 6.26
C GLY A 90 5.69 23.73 6.64
N ARG A 91 4.98 22.86 7.38
CA ARG A 91 3.63 23.12 7.92
C ARG A 91 3.63 24.04 9.14
N VAL A 92 4.72 24.09 9.89
CA VAL A 92 4.84 24.89 11.11
C VAL A 92 5.66 26.17 10.86
N GLY A 93 6.39 26.24 9.75
CA GLY A 93 7.26 27.37 9.43
C GLY A 93 8.57 27.37 10.23
N MET A 94 9.02 26.20 10.65
CA MET A 94 10.26 26.00 11.41
C MET A 94 11.28 25.23 10.58
N GLU A 95 12.54 25.25 11.00
CA GLU A 95 13.58 24.47 10.33
C GLU A 95 13.46 22.97 10.66
N PRO A 96 13.73 22.06 9.69
CA PRO A 96 13.63 20.61 9.91
C PRO A 96 14.45 20.11 11.11
N ALA A 97 15.59 20.74 11.39
CA ALA A 97 16.46 20.39 12.51
C ALA A 97 15.79 20.61 13.88
N GLU A 98 14.97 21.66 14.01
CA GLU A 98 14.30 22.03 15.26
C GLU A 98 13.14 21.07 15.59
N VAL A 99 12.44 20.59 14.56
CA VAL A 99 11.25 19.75 14.70
C VAL A 99 11.58 18.25 14.68
N SER A 100 12.79 17.88 14.22
CA SER A 100 13.22 16.50 13.97
C SER A 100 13.04 15.56 15.17
N GLU A 101 13.58 15.92 16.33
CA GLU A 101 13.55 15.04 17.52
C GLU A 101 12.13 14.86 18.06
N LYS A 102 11.35 15.94 18.03
CA LYS A 102 9.95 15.92 18.46
C LYS A 102 9.10 15.02 17.55
N VAL A 103 9.23 15.17 16.22
CA VAL A 103 8.56 14.32 15.25
C VAL A 103 8.97 12.85 15.41
N ARG A 104 10.25 12.57 15.65
CA ARG A 104 10.74 11.19 15.88
C ARG A 104 10.10 10.56 17.11
N SER A 105 10.04 11.29 18.22
CA SER A 105 9.42 10.82 19.46
C SER A 105 7.94 10.45 19.23
N VAL A 106 7.16 11.38 18.67
CA VAL A 106 5.72 11.15 18.39
C VAL A 106 5.52 10.02 17.37
N PHE A 107 6.36 9.97 16.32
CA PHE A 107 6.32 8.91 15.33
C PHE A 107 6.56 7.52 15.95
N MET A 108 7.50 7.39 16.90
CA MET A 108 7.71 6.13 17.62
C MET A 108 6.49 5.74 18.44
N SER A 109 5.86 6.67 19.15
CA SER A 109 4.61 6.41 19.90
C SER A 109 3.47 5.95 18.99
N LEU A 110 3.34 6.55 17.81
CA LEU A 110 2.35 6.15 16.78
C LEU A 110 2.60 4.73 16.27
N VAL A 111 3.87 4.34 16.06
CA VAL A 111 4.24 2.98 15.64
C VAL A 111 3.92 1.97 16.74
N GLN A 112 4.29 2.29 18.00
CA GLN A 112 4.05 1.44 19.15
C GLN A 112 2.55 1.21 19.39
N SER A 113 1.75 2.26 19.22
CA SER A 113 0.28 2.23 19.35
C SER A 113 -0.43 1.65 18.12
N ARG A 114 0.32 1.19 17.11
CA ARG A 114 -0.19 0.58 15.86
C ARG A 114 -1.06 1.50 14.99
N TYR A 115 -0.96 2.81 15.17
CA TYR A 115 -1.62 3.78 14.29
C TYR A 115 -0.96 3.87 12.91
N ILE A 116 0.36 3.65 12.86
CA ILE A 116 1.13 3.67 11.62
C ILE A 116 1.98 2.42 11.47
N GLU A 117 2.19 2.01 10.23
CA GLU A 117 3.01 0.86 9.87
C GLU A 117 3.83 1.14 8.62
N ARG A 118 4.86 0.32 8.41
CA ARG A 118 5.69 0.41 7.21
C ARG A 118 4.90 -0.04 5.99
N ALA A 119 4.89 0.78 4.94
CA ALA A 119 4.23 0.43 3.69
C ALA A 119 4.84 -0.85 3.07
N PRO A 120 4.01 -1.75 2.49
CA PRO A 120 4.49 -2.95 1.84
C PRO A 120 5.32 -2.61 0.58
N PRO A 121 6.39 -3.37 0.31
CA PRO A 121 7.22 -3.15 -0.88
C PRO A 121 6.43 -3.46 -2.16
N CYS A 122 6.68 -2.70 -3.23
CA CYS A 122 6.04 -2.89 -4.54
C CYS A 122 6.60 -4.07 -5.35
N THR A 123 7.52 -4.83 -4.76
CA THR A 123 8.21 -5.96 -5.39
C THR A 123 7.72 -7.31 -4.89
N LEU A 124 6.68 -7.30 -4.04
CA LEU A 124 6.09 -8.54 -3.55
C LEU A 124 5.51 -9.35 -4.71
N PRO A 125 5.55 -10.69 -4.61
CA PRO A 125 4.84 -11.53 -5.55
C PRO A 125 3.33 -11.27 -5.45
N PRO A 126 2.58 -11.41 -6.56
CA PRO A 126 1.14 -11.27 -6.52
C PRO A 126 0.53 -12.32 -5.57
N PRO A 127 -0.52 -11.97 -4.81
CA PRO A 127 -1.17 -12.91 -3.90
C PRO A 127 -1.69 -14.12 -4.68
N ALA A 128 -1.55 -15.32 -4.09
CA ALA A 128 -2.06 -16.55 -4.68
C ALA A 128 -3.59 -16.45 -4.78
N ARG A 129 -4.10 -16.26 -6.00
CA ARG A 129 -5.54 -16.29 -6.26
C ARG A 129 -5.98 -17.74 -6.30
N LEU A 130 -6.38 -18.29 -5.16
CA LEU A 130 -7.06 -19.57 -5.13
C LEU A 130 -8.34 -19.45 -5.97
N PRO A 131 -8.54 -20.31 -6.99
CA PRO A 131 -9.78 -20.30 -7.73
C PRO A 131 -10.92 -20.59 -6.76
N HIS A 132 -11.95 -19.75 -6.79
CA HIS A 132 -13.18 -20.00 -6.04
C HIS A 132 -13.64 -21.45 -6.35
N PRO A 133 -14.10 -22.24 -5.38
CA PRO A 133 -14.45 -23.66 -5.60
C PRO A 133 -15.51 -23.85 -6.71
N ALA A 134 -16.38 -22.87 -6.91
CA ALA A 134 -17.36 -22.86 -8.00
C ALA A 134 -16.82 -22.38 -9.38
N SER A 135 -15.54 -22.04 -9.48
CA SER A 135 -14.92 -21.55 -10.72
C SER A 135 -14.91 -22.65 -11.78
N VAL A 136 -15.60 -22.38 -12.88
CA VAL A 136 -15.83 -23.31 -14.00
C VAL A 136 -14.53 -23.82 -14.64
N LYS A 137 -13.38 -23.14 -14.40
CA LYS A 137 -12.06 -23.58 -14.89
C LYS A 137 -11.59 -24.93 -14.32
N GLY A 138 -12.09 -25.36 -13.16
CA GLY A 138 -11.77 -26.68 -12.60
C GLY A 138 -12.55 -27.85 -13.22
N ARG A 139 -13.66 -27.59 -13.93
CA ARG A 139 -14.53 -28.65 -14.46
C ARG A 139 -14.04 -29.25 -15.78
N LYS A 140 -13.18 -28.55 -16.54
CA LYS A 140 -12.67 -29.04 -17.83
C LYS A 140 -11.55 -30.08 -17.73
N SER A 141 -10.81 -30.16 -16.62
CA SER A 141 -9.74 -31.16 -16.46
C SER A 141 -10.22 -32.52 -15.95
N ALA A 142 -11.38 -32.58 -15.28
CA ALA A 142 -11.96 -33.84 -14.82
C ALA A 142 -12.64 -34.63 -15.94
N ALA A 143 -13.27 -33.94 -16.91
CA ALA A 143 -13.97 -34.60 -18.02
C ALA A 143 -13.01 -35.23 -19.06
N ALA A 144 -11.79 -34.72 -19.19
CA ALA A 144 -10.81 -35.22 -20.18
C ALA A 144 -10.13 -36.54 -19.77
N LYS A 145 -10.26 -37.00 -18.52
CA LYS A 145 -9.70 -38.29 -18.05
C LYS A 145 -10.70 -39.45 -18.04
N ALA A 146 -11.98 -39.22 -18.34
CA ALA A 146 -13.02 -40.25 -18.28
C ALA A 146 -13.33 -40.95 -19.63
N GLY A 147 -12.61 -40.60 -20.71
CA GLY A 147 -12.93 -41.05 -22.07
C GLY A 147 -11.95 -42.01 -22.74
N SER A 148 -11.01 -42.64 -22.00
CA SER A 148 -10.05 -43.59 -22.59
C SER A 148 -9.93 -44.86 -21.74
N ALA A 149 -11.02 -45.62 -21.66
CA ALA A 149 -11.00 -47.02 -21.26
C ALA A 149 -12.26 -47.73 -21.78
N ALA A 150 -12.23 -48.15 -23.05
CA ALA A 150 -12.95 -49.31 -23.60
C ALA A 150 -12.46 -49.53 -25.03
#